data_AF-A0A8T4RI48-F1
#
_entry.id   AF-A0A8T4RI48-F1
#
_cell.length_a   1.000
_cell.length_b   1.000
_cell.length_c   1.000
_cell.angle_alpha   90.00
_cell.angle_beta   90.00
_cell.angle_gamma   90.00
#
_symmetry.space_group_name_H-M   'P 1'
#
loop_
_entity.id
_entity.type
_entity.pdbx_description
1 polymer ?
#
loop_
_entity_poly.entity_id
_entity_poly.type
_entity_poly.pdbx_seq_one_letter_code
_entity_poly.pdbx_strand_id
1 'polypeptide(L)'
;METEHKAIITGILLALSLMTALLLESRITSGVKYQLVFIFLGILVSAAIVFGLMMRRAWAYPLGIIVFMLSLANVLWLFVASRSLLGFAFGILVNIVGLVICLFSLESGHIEPYHDDYASPVNLETYDISGQPMTAPKRGRGRPPKNQQVYSNF
;
A
#
# COMPACT_ATOMS: atom_id res chain seq x y z
N MET A 1 13.77 1.34 10.86
CA MET A 1 13.61 0.24 11.85
C MET A 1 12.15 -0.09 12.13
N GLU A 2 11.28 0.88 12.40
CA GLU A 2 9.87 0.59 12.79
C GLU A 2 9.08 -0.23 11.75
N THR A 3 9.32 0.01 10.45
CA THR A 3 8.66 -0.69 9.34
C THR A 3 9.08 -2.16 9.22
N GLU A 4 10.33 -2.48 9.53
CA GLU A 4 10.88 -3.85 9.47
C GLU A 4 10.24 -4.73 10.56
N HIS A 5 10.04 -4.17 11.75
CA HIS A 5 9.36 -4.87 12.84
C HIS A 5 7.91 -5.19 12.46
N LYS A 6 7.19 -4.24 11.85
CA LYS A 6 5.81 -4.46 11.38
C LYS A 6 5.74 -5.58 10.34
N ALA A 7 6.68 -5.62 9.39
CA ALA A 7 6.74 -6.68 8.38
C ALA A 7 7.00 -8.06 9.01
N ILE A 8 7.96 -8.16 9.94
CA ILE A 8 8.29 -9.41 10.65
C ILE A 8 7.08 -9.88 11.47
N ILE A 9 6.47 -8.99 12.25
CA ILE A 9 5.28 -9.31 13.08
C ILE A 9 4.13 -9.79 12.19
N THR A 10 3.87 -9.12 11.08
CA THR A 10 2.81 -9.52 10.14
C THR A 10 3.10 -10.90 9.54
N GLY A 11 4.36 -11.18 9.18
CA GLY A 11 4.78 -12.50 8.70
C GLY A 11 4.58 -13.61 9.74
N ILE A 12 4.91 -13.34 11.01
CA ILE A 12 4.67 -14.28 12.12
C ILE A 12 3.16 -14.52 12.29
N LEU A 13 2.34 -13.46 12.24
CA LEU A 13 0.89 -13.58 12.37
C LEU A 13 0.26 -14.36 11.21
N LEU A 14 0.74 -14.19 9.98
CA LEU A 14 0.33 -15.01 8.83
C LEU A 14 0.67 -16.49 9.07
N ALA A 15 1.89 -16.79 9.53
CA ALA A 15 2.31 -18.15 9.83
C ALA A 15 1.45 -18.78 10.95
N LEU A 16 1.17 -18.03 12.02
CA LEU A 16 0.30 -18.49 13.11
C LEU A 16 -1.16 -18.69 12.64
N SER A 17 -1.67 -17.82 11.77
CA SER A 17 -3.02 -17.96 11.19
C SER A 17 -3.12 -19.24 10.38
N LEU A 18 -2.11 -19.52 9.54
CA LEU A 18 -2.04 -20.75 8.76
C LEU A 18 -1.88 -21.99 9.64
N MET A 19 -1.03 -21.93 10.67
CA MET A 19 -0.87 -23.03 11.63
C MET A 19 -2.19 -23.33 12.36
N THR A 20 -2.96 -22.30 12.71
CA THR A 20 -4.26 -22.46 13.37
C THR A 20 -5.26 -23.15 12.45
N ALA A 21 -5.31 -22.73 11.19
CA ALA A 21 -6.15 -23.39 10.18
C ALA A 21 -5.79 -24.88 10.06
N LEU A 22 -4.49 -25.21 9.94
CA LEU A 22 -4.01 -26.60 9.90
C LEU A 22 -4.42 -27.41 11.13
N LEU A 23 -4.31 -26.85 12.33
CA LEU A 23 -4.68 -27.54 13.57
C LEU A 23 -6.19 -27.82 13.65
N LEU A 24 -7.02 -26.84 13.29
CA LEU A 24 -8.48 -27.00 13.23
C LEU A 24 -8.89 -28.02 12.16
N GLU A 25 -8.24 -27.96 11.00
CA GLU A 25 -8.52 -28.81 9.85
C GLU A 25 -8.10 -30.27 10.07
N SER A 26 -7.02 -30.52 10.82
CA SER A 26 -6.58 -31.88 11.18
C SER A 26 -7.64 -32.68 11.96
N ARG A 27 -8.65 -32.01 12.53
CA ARG A 27 -9.77 -32.64 13.23
C ARG A 27 -10.92 -33.08 12.31
N ILE A 28 -10.92 -32.68 11.05
CA ILE A 28 -11.97 -32.99 10.08
C ILE A 28 -11.47 -34.12 9.16
N THR A 29 -12.16 -35.26 9.14
CA THR A 29 -11.76 -36.45 8.37
C THR A 29 -12.26 -36.47 6.92
N SER A 30 -13.13 -35.53 6.53
CA SER A 30 -13.73 -35.50 5.19
C SER A 30 -13.12 -34.40 4.33
N GLY A 31 -12.81 -34.71 3.06
CA GLY A 31 -12.43 -33.71 2.05
C GLY A 31 -10.93 -33.45 1.88
N VAL A 32 -10.05 -34.28 2.44
CA VAL A 32 -8.57 -34.11 2.49
C VAL A 32 -7.92 -33.64 1.19
N LYS A 33 -8.40 -34.10 0.02
CA LYS A 33 -7.82 -33.71 -1.28
C LYS A 33 -7.99 -32.24 -1.61
N TYR A 34 -9.19 -31.69 -1.41
CA TYR A 34 -9.46 -30.27 -1.70
C TYR A 34 -8.80 -29.37 -0.66
N GLN A 35 -8.78 -29.82 0.59
CA GLN A 35 -8.15 -29.16 1.72
C GLN A 35 -6.66 -28.89 1.47
N LEU A 36 -5.93 -29.91 1.00
CA LEU A 36 -4.50 -29.80 0.76
C LEU A 36 -4.16 -28.78 -0.34
N VAL A 37 -5.03 -28.65 -1.36
CA VAL A 37 -4.90 -27.63 -2.42
C VAL A 37 -5.10 -26.22 -1.84
N PHE A 38 -6.11 -26.01 -1.00
CA PHE A 38 -6.36 -24.71 -0.37
C PHE A 38 -5.23 -24.31 0.59
N ILE A 39 -4.72 -25.25 1.39
CA ILE A 39 -3.57 -25.02 2.27
C ILE A 39 -2.35 -24.62 1.42
N PHE A 40 -2.05 -25.36 0.36
CA PHE A 40 -0.90 -25.08 -0.49
C PHE A 40 -1.00 -23.71 -1.14
N LEU A 41 -2.18 -23.35 -1.65
CA LEU A 41 -2.44 -22.02 -2.19
C LEU A 41 -2.28 -20.94 -1.11
N GLY A 42 -2.80 -21.19 0.10
CA GLY A 42 -2.65 -20.29 1.24
C GLY A 42 -1.19 -20.05 1.63
N ILE A 43 -0.35 -21.09 1.61
CA ILE A 43 1.10 -20.97 1.84
C ILE A 43 1.76 -20.13 0.76
N LEU A 44 1.47 -20.39 -0.53
CA LEU A 44 2.04 -19.62 -1.64
C LEU A 44 1.67 -18.14 -1.58
N VAL A 45 0.40 -17.84 -1.33
CA VAL A 45 -0.08 -16.45 -1.21
C VAL A 45 0.55 -15.78 0.01
N SER A 46 0.62 -16.47 1.15
CA SER A 46 1.26 -15.94 2.37
C SER A 46 2.75 -15.67 2.14
N ALA A 47 3.46 -16.56 1.45
CA ALA A 47 4.86 -16.36 1.09
C ALA A 47 5.06 -15.15 0.16
N ALA A 48 4.17 -14.97 -0.83
CA ALA A 48 4.19 -13.80 -1.70
C ALA A 48 3.95 -12.50 -0.92
N ILE A 49 3.04 -12.50 0.07
CA ILE A 49 2.80 -11.35 0.94
C ILE A 49 4.03 -11.04 1.79
N VAL A 50 4.63 -12.04 2.44
CA VAL A 50 5.85 -11.85 3.23
C VAL A 50 6.98 -11.31 2.37
N PHE A 51 7.15 -11.85 1.16
CA PHE A 51 8.14 -11.33 0.21
C PHE A 51 7.84 -9.88 -0.20
N GLY A 52 6.58 -9.54 -0.49
CA GLY A 52 6.15 -8.18 -0.77
C GLY A 52 6.43 -7.23 0.39
N LEU A 53 6.17 -7.66 1.63
CA LEU A 53 6.47 -6.90 2.84
C LEU A 53 7.98 -6.70 3.05
N MET A 54 8.79 -7.73 2.80
CA MET A 54 10.26 -7.62 2.86
C MET A 54 10.80 -6.64 1.81
N MET A 55 10.23 -6.65 0.61
CA MET A 55 10.54 -5.70 -0.47
C MET A 55 9.86 -4.33 -0.28
N ARG A 56 9.21 -4.10 0.86
CA ARG A 56 8.50 -2.86 1.22
C ARG A 56 7.51 -2.41 0.14
N ARG A 57 6.84 -3.35 -0.50
CA ARG A 57 5.86 -3.08 -1.56
C ARG A 57 4.48 -2.79 -0.98
N ALA A 58 3.88 -1.68 -1.38
CA ALA A 58 2.57 -1.24 -0.91
C ALA A 58 1.43 -2.25 -1.18
N TRP A 59 1.53 -3.05 -2.25
CA TRP A 59 0.53 -4.06 -2.60
C TRP A 59 0.43 -5.21 -1.60
N ALA A 60 1.44 -5.41 -0.75
CA ALA A 60 1.46 -6.52 0.20
C ALA A 60 0.42 -6.36 1.33
N TYR A 61 0.18 -5.12 1.78
CA TYR A 61 -0.80 -4.82 2.83
C TYR A 61 -2.25 -5.12 2.43
N PRO A 62 -2.79 -4.65 1.29
CA PRO A 62 -4.16 -4.98 0.89
C PRO A 62 -4.34 -6.48 0.64
N LEU A 63 -3.34 -7.18 0.10
CA LEU A 63 -3.39 -8.65 0.01
C LEU A 63 -3.39 -9.32 1.39
N GLY A 64 -2.61 -8.80 2.34
CA GLY A 64 -2.64 -9.24 3.73
C GLY A 64 -4.05 -9.12 4.34
N ILE A 65 -4.72 -7.98 4.15
CA ILE A 65 -6.10 -7.77 4.61
C ILE A 65 -7.05 -8.82 4.00
N ILE A 66 -6.96 -9.05 2.69
CA ILE A 66 -7.79 -10.05 2.00
C ILE A 66 -7.55 -11.44 2.59
N VAL A 67 -6.30 -11.82 2.83
CA VAL A 67 -5.96 -13.14 3.40
C VAL A 67 -6.44 -13.27 4.85
N PHE A 68 -6.28 -12.25 5.69
CA PHE A 68 -6.79 -12.27 7.06
C PHE A 68 -8.33 -12.35 7.11
N MET A 69 -9.03 -11.65 6.21
CA MET A 69 -10.49 -11.76 6.05
C MET A 69 -10.91 -13.17 5.61
N LEU A 70 -10.22 -13.74 4.61
CA LEU A 70 -10.50 -15.09 4.13
C LEU A 70 -10.23 -16.14 5.21
N SER A 71 -9.17 -15.94 6.01
CA SER A 71 -8.83 -16.81 7.13
C SER A 71 -9.85 -16.69 8.28
N LEU A 72 -10.39 -15.50 8.57
CA LEU A 72 -11.51 -15.35 9.52
C LEU A 72 -12.74 -16.16 9.09
N ALA A 73 -13.12 -16.04 7.82
CA ALA A 73 -14.22 -16.83 7.27
C ALA A 73 -13.94 -18.35 7.38
N ASN A 74 -12.70 -18.76 7.11
CA ASN A 74 -12.27 -20.15 7.25
C ASN A 74 -12.31 -20.63 8.71
N VAL A 75 -11.83 -19.84 9.67
CA VAL A 75 -11.86 -20.17 11.10
C VAL A 75 -13.30 -20.30 11.61
N LEU A 76 -14.21 -19.42 11.17
CA LEU A 76 -15.64 -19.52 11.46
C LEU A 76 -16.24 -20.83 10.91
N TRP A 77 -15.96 -21.16 9.65
CA TRP A 77 -16.40 -22.41 9.04
C TRP A 77 -15.86 -23.64 9.78
N LEU A 78 -14.55 -23.66 10.06
CA LEU A 78 -13.89 -24.74 10.79
C LEU A 78 -14.40 -24.89 12.22
N PHE A 79 -14.82 -23.80 12.88
CA PHE A 79 -15.44 -23.88 14.20
C PHE A 79 -16.81 -24.56 14.14
N VAL A 80 -17.64 -24.22 13.14
CA VAL A 80 -18.94 -24.88 12.93
C VAL A 80 -18.75 -26.39 12.72
N ALA A 81 -17.71 -26.79 11.99
CA ALA A 81 -17.41 -28.19 11.69
C ALA A 81 -16.76 -28.94 12.86
N SER A 82 -15.73 -28.37 13.50
CA SER A 82 -14.90 -29.05 14.52
C SER A 82 -15.38 -28.87 15.96
N ARG A 83 -16.20 -27.85 16.22
CA ARG A 83 -16.64 -27.41 17.57
C ARG A 83 -15.50 -27.14 18.56
N SER A 84 -14.28 -26.89 18.07
CA SER A 84 -13.12 -26.62 18.92
C SER A 84 -13.06 -25.14 19.32
N LEU A 85 -13.44 -24.82 20.56
CA LEU A 85 -13.45 -23.44 21.06
C LEU A 85 -12.04 -22.83 21.16
N LEU A 86 -11.05 -23.62 21.59
CA LEU A 86 -9.69 -23.13 21.82
C LEU A 86 -8.98 -22.75 20.51
N GLY A 87 -9.05 -23.61 19.49
CA GLY A 87 -8.50 -23.31 18.17
C GLY A 87 -9.21 -22.12 17.51
N PHE A 88 -10.54 -22.05 17.67
CA PHE A 88 -11.34 -20.93 17.16
C PHE A 88 -10.97 -19.59 17.81
N ALA A 89 -10.91 -19.53 19.15
CA ALA A 89 -10.58 -18.31 19.87
C ALA A 89 -9.17 -17.81 19.52
N PHE A 90 -8.20 -18.72 19.47
CA PHE A 90 -6.84 -18.41 19.05
C PHE A 90 -6.80 -17.91 17.59
N GLY A 91 -7.50 -18.59 16.68
CA GLY A 91 -7.57 -18.21 15.27
C GLY A 91 -8.19 -16.83 15.07
N ILE A 92 -9.29 -16.52 15.75
CA ILE A 92 -9.89 -15.18 15.70
C ILE A 92 -8.91 -14.13 16.21
N LEU A 93 -8.27 -14.36 17.36
CA LEU A 93 -7.35 -13.39 17.96
C LEU A 93 -6.20 -13.06 17.01
N VAL A 94 -5.53 -14.09 16.48
CA VAL A 94 -4.40 -13.92 15.54
C VAL A 94 -4.84 -13.16 14.29
N ASN A 95 -5.99 -13.52 13.72
CA ASN A 95 -6.47 -12.87 12.50
C ASN A 95 -6.91 -11.42 12.73
N ILE A 96 -7.59 -11.10 13.84
CA ILE A 96 -7.98 -9.72 14.17
C ILE A 96 -6.74 -8.85 14.36
N VAL A 97 -5.76 -9.33 15.13
CA VAL A 97 -4.51 -8.57 15.37
C VAL A 97 -3.77 -8.33 14.05
N GLY A 98 -3.65 -9.36 13.20
CA GLY A 98 -3.05 -9.23 11.88
C GLY A 98 -3.76 -8.21 10.99
N LEU A 99 -5.10 -8.25 10.97
CA LEU A 99 -5.92 -7.34 10.19
C LEU A 99 -5.77 -5.89 10.66
N VAL A 100 -5.77 -5.65 11.97
CA VAL A 100 -5.53 -4.32 12.57
C VAL A 100 -4.15 -3.77 12.17
N ILE A 101 -3.10 -4.59 12.25
CA ILE A 101 -1.75 -4.18 11.85
C ILE A 101 -1.70 -3.85 10.35
N CYS A 102 -2.32 -4.66 9.49
CA CYS A 102 -2.37 -4.39 8.06
C CYS A 102 -3.15 -3.10 7.75
N LEU A 103 -4.27 -2.83 8.42
CA LEU A 103 -5.04 -1.60 8.25
C LEU A 103 -4.24 -0.35 8.65
N PHE A 104 -3.64 -0.35 9.84
CA PHE A 104 -2.83 0.79 10.28
C PHE A 104 -1.60 1.00 9.37
N SER A 105 -1.01 -0.08 8.87
CA SER A 105 0.13 0.01 7.95
C SER A 105 -0.27 0.54 6.58
N LEU A 106 -1.48 0.23 6.11
CA LEU A 106 -2.03 0.76 4.86
C LEU A 106 -2.26 2.27 4.97
N GLU A 107 -2.85 2.73 6.07
CA GLU A 107 -3.10 4.16 6.32
C GLU A 107 -1.79 4.95 6.45
N SER A 108 -0.81 4.39 7.16
CA SER A 108 0.51 5.02 7.33
C SER A 108 1.32 5.09 6.03
N GLY A 109 1.10 4.14 5.11
CA GLY A 109 1.84 4.02 3.84
C GLY A 109 1.39 4.98 2.74
N HIS A 110 0.29 5.72 2.92
CA HIS A 110 -0.18 6.72 1.95
C HIS A 110 0.49 8.10 2.08
N ILE A 111 1.42 8.28 3.02
CA ILE A 111 2.04 9.59 3.30
C ILE A 111 3.44 9.75 2.69
N GLU A 112 4.08 8.69 2.18
CA GLU A 112 5.29 8.84 1.34
C GLU A 112 4.87 8.76 -0.14
N PRO A 113 4.60 9.89 -0.80
CA PRO A 113 4.71 9.89 -2.25
C PRO A 113 6.13 9.42 -2.56
N TYR A 114 6.20 8.37 -3.37
CA TYR A 114 7.42 8.00 -4.08
C TYR A 114 7.98 9.30 -4.66
N HIS A 115 9.07 9.80 -4.06
CA HIS A 115 9.79 10.92 -4.62
C HIS A 115 10.39 10.36 -5.92
N ASP A 116 9.64 10.49 -7.01
CA ASP A 116 10.18 10.46 -8.34
C ASP A 116 11.17 11.64 -8.41
N ASP A 117 12.39 11.40 -7.95
CA ASP A 117 13.57 12.22 -8.27
C ASP A 117 13.95 12.08 -9.77
N TYR A 118 12.97 11.72 -10.61
CA TYR A 118 12.98 11.87 -12.06
C TYR A 118 11.98 12.93 -12.54
N ALA A 119 11.50 13.82 -11.66
CA ALA A 119 11.15 15.17 -12.10
C ALA A 119 12.43 15.97 -12.38
N SER A 120 13.23 15.52 -13.35
CA SER A 120 13.81 16.51 -14.26
C SER A 120 12.62 17.35 -14.72
N PRO A 121 12.66 18.68 -14.61
CA PRO A 121 11.63 19.47 -15.26
C PRO A 121 11.73 19.08 -16.72
N VAL A 122 10.76 18.27 -17.20
CA VAL A 122 10.39 18.31 -18.59
C VAL A 122 10.03 19.77 -18.76
N ASN A 123 10.99 20.54 -19.27
CA ASN A 123 10.75 21.78 -19.95
C ASN A 123 9.66 21.39 -20.95
N LEU A 124 8.40 21.61 -20.56
CA LEU A 124 7.33 21.84 -21.52
C LEU A 124 7.75 23.12 -22.22
N GLU A 125 8.70 22.99 -23.15
CA GLU A 125 8.82 23.90 -24.26
C GLU A 125 7.46 23.84 -24.93
N THR A 126 6.65 24.84 -24.59
CA THR A 126 5.37 25.08 -25.21
C THR A 126 5.73 25.50 -26.63
N TYR A 127 5.84 24.53 -27.53
CA TYR A 127 5.95 24.79 -28.95
C TYR A 127 4.61 25.38 -29.38
N ASP A 128 4.59 26.70 -29.53
CA ASP A 128 3.56 27.34 -30.33
C ASP A 128 3.67 26.78 -31.76
N ILE A 129 2.54 26.61 -32.44
CA ILE A 129 2.38 25.85 -33.71
C ILE A 129 3.24 26.40 -34.89
N SER A 130 4.08 27.41 -34.66
CA SER A 130 5.02 28.01 -35.62
C SER A 130 6.51 27.75 -35.36
N GLY A 131 6.90 26.91 -34.40
CA GLY A 131 8.29 26.41 -34.28
C GLY A 131 9.36 27.48 -34.01
N GLN A 132 9.01 28.60 -33.35
CA GLN A 132 9.99 29.60 -32.92
C GLN A 132 9.96 29.80 -31.40
N PRO A 133 11.12 29.92 -30.73
CA PRO A 133 11.19 30.13 -29.29
C PRO A 133 10.63 31.51 -28.93
N MET A 134 9.61 31.54 -28.07
CA MET A 134 9.09 32.78 -27.50
C MET A 134 10.14 33.40 -26.56
N THR A 135 10.82 34.44 -27.04
CA THR A 135 11.61 35.30 -26.16
C THR A 135 10.68 36.09 -25.24
N ALA A 136 10.91 36.00 -23.92
CA ALA A 136 10.13 36.70 -22.91
C ALA A 136 9.99 38.21 -23.23
N PRO A 137 8.81 38.82 -23.00
CA PRO A 137 8.62 40.24 -23.25
C PRO A 137 9.54 41.05 -22.34
N LYS A 138 10.45 41.83 -22.94
CA LYS A 138 11.28 42.80 -22.22
C LYS A 138 10.36 43.76 -21.47
N ARG A 139 10.29 43.63 -20.14
CA ARG A 139 9.68 44.62 -19.24
C ARG A 139 10.28 45.99 -19.57
N GLY A 140 9.49 46.83 -20.22
CA GLY A 140 9.85 48.21 -20.50
C GLY A 140 10.11 48.93 -19.19
N ARG A 141 11.37 49.33 -18.97
CA ARG A 141 11.69 50.35 -17.97
C ARG A 141 10.95 51.63 -18.38
N GLY A 142 10.01 52.05 -17.55
CA GLY A 142 9.32 53.32 -17.69
C GLY A 142 10.32 54.45 -17.91
N ARG A 143 10.23 55.09 -19.07
CA ARG A 143 10.87 56.38 -19.32
C ARG A 143 10.12 57.43 -18.52
N PRO A 144 10.77 58.21 -17.64
CA PRO A 144 10.11 59.37 -17.06
C PRO A 144 9.87 60.44 -18.15
N PRO A 145 8.77 61.20 -18.08
CA PRO A 145 8.46 62.23 -19.07
C PRO A 145 9.47 63.39 -19.00
N LYS A 146 9.93 63.82 -20.17
CA LYS A 146 10.84 64.96 -20.36
C LYS A 146 10.04 66.25 -20.15
N ASN A 147 10.36 66.99 -19.08
CA ASN A 147 9.82 68.32 -18.80
C ASN A 147 9.94 69.22 -20.03
N GLN A 148 8.80 69.65 -20.57
CA GLN A 148 8.71 70.64 -21.62
C GLN A 148 8.61 72.01 -20.95
N GLN A 149 9.75 72.69 -20.80
CA GLN A 149 9.77 74.09 -20.37
C GLN A 149 9.20 74.95 -21.50
N VAL A 150 7.99 75.46 -21.27
CA VAL A 150 7.37 76.49 -22.10
C VAL A 150 8.01 77.82 -21.74
N TYR A 151 8.85 78.36 -22.63
CA TYR A 151 9.21 79.76 -22.62
C TYR A 151 7.99 80.56 -23.08
N SER A 152 7.36 81.31 -22.18
CA SER A 152 6.50 82.44 -22.56
C SER A 152 7.35 83.71 -22.46
N ASN A 153 7.76 84.21 -23.62
CA ASN A 153 8.02 85.62 -23.78
C ASN A 153 6.65 86.26 -23.98
N PHE A 154 6.24 87.16 -23.08
CA PHE A 154 5.54 88.43 -23.36
C PHE A 154 5.36 89.18 -22.04
#